data_AF-A0A6H5KZP7-F1
#
_entry.id   AF-A0A6H5KZP7-F1
#
_cell.length_a   1.000
_cell.length_b   1.000
_cell.length_c   1.000
_cell.angle_alpha   90.00
_cell.angle_beta   90.00
_cell.angle_gamma   90.00
#
_symmetry.space_group_name_H-M   'P 1'
#
loop_
_entity.id
_entity.type
_entity.pdbx_description
1 polymer ?
#
loop_
_entity_poly.entity_id
_entity_poly.type
_entity_poly.pdbx_seq_one_letter_code
_entity_poly.pdbx_strand_id
1 'polypeptide(L)'
;MEQSCEQTAPSLKGQVQDQAPATADIMDDYDGDVQVVTNSFRDYGGVSRFCGRVETVKCFENNPLVRQRLTKEDGAGKVLVVDGGGSLRRALMGDQLAAGGLQNGWRGVIINGAVRDSSEIGKLPFGCKALGTMPRKSEKKVPGEQGVPVEFGGLRFKAGQFVYADEDGIVVSDEPLRVPRDRSAL
;
A
#
# COMPACT_ATOMS: atom_id res chain seq x y z
N MET A 1 5.86 31.45 2.71
CA MET A 1 4.94 31.51 1.56
C MET A 1 5.32 30.35 0.67
N GLU A 2 4.52 29.29 0.79
CA GLU A 2 4.28 28.20 -0.17
C GLU A 2 5.46 27.69 -1.01
N GLN A 3 5.98 26.51 -0.64
CA GLN A 3 6.51 25.57 -1.61
C GLN A 3 5.63 24.32 -1.58
N SER A 4 4.66 24.36 -2.50
CA SER A 4 3.75 23.30 -2.91
C SER A 4 4.53 22.13 -3.52
N CYS A 5 4.04 20.93 -3.25
CA CYS A 5 4.51 19.69 -3.85
C CYS A 5 4.15 19.67 -5.34
N GLU A 6 5.04 20.15 -6.20
CA GLU A 6 4.94 19.92 -7.65
C GLU A 6 6.33 19.76 -8.28
N GLN A 7 6.50 18.63 -8.99
CA GLN A 7 7.56 18.27 -9.95
C GLN A 7 8.93 17.90 -9.37
N THR A 8 9.43 16.67 -9.57
CA THR A 8 10.02 16.23 -10.85
C THR A 8 10.29 14.72 -10.86
N ALA A 9 10.26 14.10 -12.05
CA ALA A 9 10.65 12.70 -12.27
C ALA A 9 12.12 12.45 -11.88
N PRO A 10 12.48 11.33 -11.21
CA PRO A 10 13.83 11.15 -10.70
C PRO A 10 14.78 10.58 -11.76
N SER A 11 15.81 11.36 -12.09
CA SER A 11 17.07 10.85 -12.66
C SER A 11 17.74 9.89 -11.68
N LEU A 12 18.14 8.73 -12.19
CA LEU A 12 18.94 7.71 -11.50
C LEU A 12 20.32 8.27 -11.14
N LYS A 13 20.53 8.66 -9.87
CA LYS A 13 21.77 8.49 -9.07
C LYS A 13 21.67 9.28 -7.76
N GLY A 14 21.76 8.57 -6.63
CA GLY A 14 21.97 9.15 -5.29
C GLY A 14 20.68 9.55 -4.55
N GLN A 15 19.81 8.59 -4.22
CA GLN A 15 18.64 8.87 -3.39
C GLN A 15 18.97 8.61 -1.92
N VAL A 16 19.10 9.69 -1.14
CA VAL A 16 18.67 9.66 0.26
C VAL A 16 17.22 9.21 0.23
N GLN A 17 16.98 8.02 0.74
CA GLN A 17 15.73 7.30 0.56
C GLN A 17 14.62 8.10 1.26
N ASP A 18 13.65 8.59 0.48
CA ASP A 18 12.44 9.24 0.97
C ASP A 18 11.56 8.17 1.65
N GLN A 19 11.98 7.75 2.85
CA GLN A 19 11.33 6.73 3.66
C GLN A 19 10.13 7.35 4.39
N ALA A 20 9.06 6.57 4.50
CA ALA A 20 7.90 6.96 5.31
C ALA A 20 8.33 7.15 6.78
N PRO A 21 7.64 8.01 7.55
CA PRO A 21 7.85 8.07 9.00
C PRO A 21 7.54 6.73 9.65
N ALA A 22 8.24 6.41 10.76
CA ALA A 22 7.97 5.21 11.54
C ALA A 22 6.57 5.27 12.15
N THR A 23 5.84 4.15 12.16
CA THR A 23 4.48 4.12 12.68
C THR A 23 4.45 4.36 14.18
N ALA A 24 5.45 3.90 14.93
CA ALA A 24 5.62 4.21 16.34
C ALA A 24 5.77 5.73 16.60
N ASP A 25 6.61 6.43 15.83
CA ASP A 25 6.77 7.89 15.96
C ASP A 25 5.47 8.64 15.64
N ILE A 26 4.69 8.14 14.66
CA ILE A 26 3.36 8.69 14.37
C ILE A 26 2.45 8.52 15.58
N MET A 27 2.46 7.35 16.22
CA MET A 27 1.64 7.10 17.40
C MET A 27 2.04 7.98 18.57
N ASP A 28 3.33 8.21 18.80
CA ASP A 28 3.80 9.10 19.86
C ASP A 28 3.31 10.55 19.69
N ASP A 29 3.19 11.01 18.44
CA ASP A 29 2.84 12.40 18.12
C ASP A 29 1.34 12.64 17.89
N TYR A 30 0.62 11.63 17.40
CA TYR A 30 -0.75 11.77 16.88
C TYR A 30 -1.73 10.75 17.49
N ASP A 31 -1.42 10.18 18.67
CA ASP A 31 -2.35 9.27 19.35
C ASP A 31 -3.74 9.91 19.52
N GLY A 32 -4.78 9.15 19.20
CA GLY A 32 -6.18 9.61 19.19
C GLY A 32 -6.64 10.32 17.92
N ASP A 33 -5.73 10.86 17.10
CA ASP A 33 -6.06 11.53 15.81
C ASP A 33 -5.87 10.61 14.60
N VAL A 34 -5.23 9.45 14.80
CA VAL A 34 -4.98 8.44 13.77
C VAL A 34 -5.64 7.11 14.11
N GLN A 35 -5.77 6.24 13.11
CA GLN A 35 -6.33 4.90 13.24
C GLN A 35 -5.28 3.84 12.97
N VAL A 36 -5.29 2.74 13.72
CA VAL A 36 -4.30 1.65 13.58
C VAL A 36 -4.99 0.36 13.14
N VAL A 37 -4.41 -0.29 12.13
CA VAL A 37 -4.90 -1.57 11.62
C VAL A 37 -4.56 -2.69 12.61
N THR A 38 -5.56 -3.46 13.04
CA THR A 38 -5.38 -4.52 14.04
C THR A 38 -5.08 -5.90 13.43
N ASN A 39 -5.25 -6.07 12.12
CA ASN A 39 -4.93 -7.33 11.44
C ASN A 39 -3.42 -7.47 11.25
N SER A 40 -2.89 -8.68 11.46
CA SER A 40 -1.49 -8.97 11.15
C SER A 40 -1.29 -9.14 9.64
N PHE A 41 -0.50 -8.24 9.05
CA PHE A 41 -0.02 -8.35 7.67
C PHE A 41 1.42 -8.84 7.64
N ARG A 42 1.83 -9.45 6.52
CA ARG A 42 3.22 -9.80 6.25
C ARG A 42 3.76 -8.95 5.11
N ASP A 43 5.03 -8.59 5.23
CA ASP A 43 5.78 -7.93 4.17
C ASP A 43 6.22 -8.93 3.10
N TYR A 44 5.91 -8.58 1.86
CA TYR A 44 6.28 -9.31 0.66
C TYR A 44 7.04 -8.46 -0.35
N GLY A 45 7.03 -7.14 -0.17
CA GLY A 45 7.77 -6.19 -1.00
C GLY A 45 9.20 -6.01 -0.53
N GLY A 46 10.08 -5.54 -1.41
CA GLY A 46 11.45 -5.15 -1.04
C GLY A 46 11.55 -3.85 -0.25
N VAL A 47 10.41 -3.18 -0.03
CA VAL A 47 10.27 -2.00 0.84
C VAL A 47 9.22 -2.32 1.90
N SER A 48 9.66 -2.51 3.15
CA SER A 48 8.79 -2.71 4.32
C SER A 48 8.12 -1.40 4.76
N ARG A 49 8.81 -0.27 4.58
CA ARG A 49 8.39 1.06 5.03
C ARG A 49 7.95 1.97 3.87
N PHE A 50 6.65 2.27 3.78
CA PHE A 50 6.07 3.06 2.70
C PHE A 50 4.81 3.82 3.15
N CYS A 51 4.50 4.92 2.46
CA CYS A 51 3.30 5.71 2.71
C CYS A 51 2.75 6.31 1.42
N GLY A 52 1.50 6.76 1.46
CA GLY A 52 0.89 7.49 0.35
C GLY A 52 -0.61 7.68 0.50
N ARG A 53 -1.19 8.40 -0.47
CA ARG A 53 -2.64 8.59 -0.53
C ARG A 53 -3.34 7.30 -0.93
N VAL A 54 -4.39 6.95 -0.21
CA VAL A 54 -5.18 5.74 -0.37
C VAL A 54 -6.05 5.82 -1.61
N GLU A 55 -6.03 4.73 -2.34
CA GLU A 55 -7.02 4.39 -3.34
C GLU A 55 -7.57 3.00 -3.02
N THR A 56 -8.87 2.79 -3.15
CA THR A 56 -9.52 1.56 -2.68
C THR A 56 -10.04 0.70 -3.81
N VAL A 57 -9.94 -0.62 -3.63
CA VAL A 57 -10.60 -1.63 -4.46
C VAL A 57 -11.23 -2.67 -3.55
N LYS A 58 -12.50 -2.99 -3.78
CA LYS A 58 -13.19 -4.11 -3.15
C LYS A 58 -13.42 -5.20 -4.18
N CYS A 59 -12.97 -6.41 -3.91
CA CYS A 59 -13.19 -7.56 -4.77
C CYS A 59 -13.24 -8.85 -3.97
N PHE A 60 -13.65 -9.94 -4.62
CA PHE A 60 -13.68 -11.26 -3.98
C PHE A 60 -13.13 -12.29 -4.96
N GLU A 61 -11.92 -12.80 -4.66
CA GLU A 61 -11.24 -13.85 -5.44
C GLU A 61 -11.00 -13.53 -6.93
N ASN A 62 -11.17 -12.27 -7.32
CA ASN A 62 -10.98 -11.75 -8.66
C ASN A 62 -10.09 -10.50 -8.63
N ASN A 63 -9.36 -10.23 -9.71
CA ASN A 63 -8.42 -9.10 -9.78
C ASN A 63 -8.43 -8.21 -11.04
N PRO A 64 -9.48 -8.16 -11.90
CA PRO A 64 -9.47 -7.22 -13.04
C PRO A 64 -9.19 -5.77 -12.67
N LEU A 65 -9.82 -5.26 -11.59
CA LEU A 65 -9.59 -3.88 -11.12
C LEU A 65 -8.21 -3.69 -10.52
N VAL A 66 -7.72 -4.62 -9.69
CA VAL A 66 -6.35 -4.56 -9.15
C VAL A 66 -5.32 -4.48 -10.28
N ARG A 67 -5.49 -5.29 -11.34
CA ARG A 67 -4.67 -5.21 -12.54
C ARG A 67 -4.78 -3.85 -13.20
N GLN A 68 -6.00 -3.37 -13.45
CA GLN A 68 -6.22 -2.07 -14.10
C GLN A 68 -5.50 -0.94 -13.35
N ARG A 69 -5.73 -0.85 -12.03
CA ARG A 69 -5.13 0.18 -11.16
C ARG A 69 -3.60 0.15 -11.20
N LEU A 70 -3.01 -1.03 -11.01
CA LEU A 70 -1.56 -1.15 -10.93
C LEU A 70 -0.87 -1.02 -12.29
N THR A 71 -1.46 -1.49 -13.38
CA THR A 71 -0.75 -1.57 -14.67
C THR A 71 -1.14 -0.50 -15.67
N LYS A 72 -2.21 0.29 -15.44
CA LYS A 72 -2.72 1.24 -16.43
C LYS A 72 -2.95 2.65 -15.90
N GLU A 73 -2.96 2.86 -14.58
CA GLU A 73 -3.34 4.13 -13.98
C GLU A 73 -2.19 4.72 -13.18
N ASP A 74 -2.11 6.05 -13.17
CA ASP A 74 -1.07 6.80 -12.45
C ASP A 74 -1.21 6.62 -10.93
N GLY A 75 -0.19 6.00 -10.36
CA GLY A 75 -0.05 5.70 -8.94
C GLY A 75 0.88 6.64 -8.19
N ALA A 76 1.41 7.69 -8.82
CA ALA A 76 2.40 8.58 -8.22
C ALA A 76 2.01 9.02 -6.80
N GLY A 77 2.80 8.60 -5.81
CA GLY A 77 2.59 8.94 -4.39
C GLY A 77 1.39 8.25 -3.71
N LYS A 78 0.78 7.25 -4.36
CA LYS A 78 -0.42 6.56 -3.88
C LYS A 78 -0.11 5.14 -3.39
N VAL A 79 -0.99 4.64 -2.52
CA VAL A 79 -1.01 3.25 -2.05
C VAL A 79 -2.36 2.64 -2.37
N LEU A 80 -2.34 1.46 -3.00
CA LEU A 80 -3.56 0.73 -3.32
C LEU A 80 -3.98 -0.14 -2.13
N VAL A 81 -5.18 0.09 -1.61
CA VAL A 81 -5.77 -0.69 -0.52
C VAL A 81 -6.84 -1.60 -1.11
N VAL A 82 -6.62 -2.90 -1.03
CA VAL A 82 -7.48 -3.92 -1.65
C VAL A 82 -8.16 -4.74 -0.56
N ASP A 83 -9.49 -4.66 -0.51
CA ASP A 83 -10.29 -5.62 0.24
C ASP A 83 -10.65 -6.81 -0.64
N GLY A 84 -9.96 -7.94 -0.40
CA GLY A 84 -10.19 -9.23 -1.04
C GLY A 84 -11.14 -10.15 -0.28
N GLY A 85 -11.81 -9.64 0.76
CA GLY A 85 -12.61 -10.42 1.71
C GLY A 85 -11.79 -11.36 2.59
N GLY A 86 -10.48 -11.11 2.74
CA GLY A 86 -9.57 -11.95 3.54
C GLY A 86 -9.34 -13.35 2.98
N SER A 87 -9.76 -13.62 1.73
CA SER A 87 -9.62 -14.96 1.15
C SER A 87 -8.16 -15.30 0.88
N LEU A 88 -7.72 -16.42 1.43
CA LEU A 88 -6.42 -17.05 1.13
C LEU A 88 -6.53 -18.14 0.07
N ARG A 89 -7.69 -18.32 -0.58
CA ARG A 89 -7.89 -19.39 -1.57
C ARG A 89 -7.35 -19.05 -2.94
N ARG A 90 -7.14 -17.75 -3.24
CA ARG A 90 -6.59 -17.25 -4.50
C ARG A 90 -5.76 -15.99 -4.29
N ALA A 91 -4.69 -15.85 -5.07
CA ALA A 91 -3.87 -14.65 -5.07
C ALA A 91 -4.48 -13.54 -5.93
N LEU A 92 -4.51 -12.33 -5.37
CA LEU A 92 -5.02 -11.12 -6.04
C LEU A 92 -3.91 -10.38 -6.81
N MET A 93 -2.66 -10.55 -6.39
CA MET A 93 -1.49 -9.95 -7.02
C MET A 93 -0.34 -10.97 -7.14
N GLY A 94 0.44 -10.83 -8.20
CA GLY A 94 1.74 -11.49 -8.38
C GLY A 94 2.80 -10.48 -8.86
N ASP A 95 4.00 -10.97 -9.14
CA ASP A 95 5.18 -10.20 -9.56
C ASP A 95 4.90 -9.21 -10.71
N GLN A 96 4.21 -9.64 -11.77
CA GLN A 96 3.94 -8.78 -12.94
C GLN A 96 3.06 -7.57 -12.60
N LEU A 97 2.12 -7.75 -11.68
CA LEU A 97 1.23 -6.66 -11.25
C LEU A 97 1.97 -5.71 -10.31
N ALA A 98 2.80 -6.24 -9.42
CA ALA A 98 3.65 -5.43 -8.54
C ALA A 98 4.66 -4.60 -9.36
N ALA A 99 5.32 -5.21 -10.35
CA ALA A 99 6.23 -4.53 -11.26
C ALA A 99 5.52 -3.44 -12.08
N GLY A 100 4.31 -3.70 -12.56
CA GLY A 100 3.48 -2.69 -13.21
C GLY A 100 3.11 -1.54 -12.28
N GLY A 101 2.77 -1.83 -11.03
CA GLY A 101 2.51 -0.83 -10.00
C GLY A 101 3.70 0.09 -9.77
N LEU A 102 4.89 -0.50 -9.60
CA LEU A 102 6.14 0.24 -9.47
C LEU A 102 6.42 1.13 -10.70
N GLN A 103 6.24 0.60 -11.91
CA GLN A 103 6.43 1.37 -13.15
C GLN A 103 5.46 2.55 -13.28
N ASN A 104 4.26 2.43 -12.73
CA ASN A 104 3.26 3.50 -12.71
C ASN A 104 3.33 4.38 -11.45
N GLY A 105 4.42 4.32 -10.68
CA GLY A 105 4.68 5.24 -9.57
C GLY A 105 3.96 4.93 -8.26
N TRP A 106 3.27 3.78 -8.16
CA TRP A 106 2.65 3.33 -6.90
C TRP A 106 3.72 3.10 -5.85
N ARG A 107 3.48 3.59 -4.63
CA ARG A 107 4.39 3.41 -3.48
C ARG A 107 4.26 2.01 -2.89
N GLY A 108 3.08 1.40 -3.00
CA GLY A 108 2.83 0.05 -2.54
C GLY A 108 1.38 -0.40 -2.66
N VAL A 109 1.12 -1.60 -2.13
CA VAL A 109 -0.20 -2.20 -1.99
C VAL A 109 -0.39 -2.82 -0.61
N ILE A 110 -1.60 -2.70 -0.07
CA ILE A 110 -2.07 -3.42 1.13
C ILE A 110 -3.24 -4.29 0.70
N ILE A 111 -3.14 -5.61 0.88
CA ILE A 111 -4.12 -6.58 0.37
C ILE A 111 -4.69 -7.41 1.52
N ASN A 112 -5.97 -7.19 1.85
CA ASN A 112 -6.76 -8.09 2.70
C ASN A 112 -7.08 -9.39 1.92
N GLY A 113 -6.06 -10.24 1.76
CA GLY A 113 -6.09 -11.46 0.95
C GLY A 113 -4.69 -12.00 0.69
N ALA A 114 -4.57 -12.93 -0.26
CA ALA A 114 -3.29 -13.54 -0.61
C ALA A 114 -2.60 -12.91 -1.84
N VAL A 115 -1.27 -13.05 -1.87
CA VAL A 115 -0.41 -12.79 -3.04
C VAL A 115 0.26 -14.07 -3.54
N ARG A 116 0.99 -14.00 -4.65
CA ARG A 116 1.85 -15.07 -5.14
C ARG A 116 3.16 -14.50 -5.68
N ASP A 117 4.09 -15.37 -6.06
CA ASP A 117 5.39 -14.96 -6.60
C ASP A 117 6.16 -14.09 -5.59
N SER A 118 5.98 -14.35 -4.30
CA SER A 118 6.48 -13.51 -3.19
C SER A 118 8.00 -13.32 -3.19
N SER A 119 8.76 -14.33 -3.65
CA SER A 119 10.21 -14.22 -3.85
C SER A 119 10.56 -13.11 -4.84
N GLU A 120 9.81 -12.99 -5.94
CA GLU A 120 10.07 -11.99 -6.97
C GLU A 120 9.54 -10.61 -6.55
N ILE A 121 8.38 -10.56 -5.87
CA ILE A 121 7.86 -9.32 -5.28
C ILE A 121 8.87 -8.74 -4.27
N GLY A 122 9.51 -9.58 -3.46
CA GLY A 122 10.48 -9.16 -2.44
C GLY A 122 11.76 -8.53 -2.99
N LYS A 123 12.03 -8.68 -4.29
CA LYS A 123 13.17 -8.05 -4.97
C LYS A 123 12.82 -6.67 -5.53
N LEU A 124 11.53 -6.31 -5.58
CA LEU A 124 11.09 -5.03 -6.13
C LEU A 124 11.17 -3.94 -5.05
N PRO A 125 11.65 -2.73 -5.39
CA PRO A 125 11.59 -1.57 -4.49
C PRO A 125 10.15 -1.03 -4.39
N PHE A 126 9.22 -1.85 -3.90
CA PHE A 126 7.78 -1.64 -3.89
C PHE A 126 7.19 -2.15 -2.57
N GLY A 127 6.30 -1.38 -1.94
CA GLY A 127 5.60 -1.81 -0.74
C GLY A 127 4.56 -2.88 -1.04
N CYS A 128 4.58 -4.00 -0.32
CA CYS A 128 3.54 -5.02 -0.47
C CYS A 128 3.25 -5.70 0.85
N LYS A 129 2.09 -5.40 1.43
CA LYS A 129 1.57 -6.08 2.63
C LYS A 129 0.36 -6.93 2.27
N ALA A 130 0.36 -8.20 2.70
CA ALA A 130 -0.77 -9.11 2.50
C ALA A 130 -0.93 -10.10 3.65
N LEU A 131 -2.06 -10.83 3.71
CA LEU A 131 -2.32 -11.80 4.78
C LEU A 131 -1.56 -13.13 4.60
N GLY A 132 -1.17 -13.46 3.37
CA GLY A 132 -0.56 -14.76 3.07
C GLY A 132 -0.16 -14.92 1.61
N THR A 133 0.35 -16.11 1.27
CA THR A 133 0.64 -16.50 -0.11
C THR A 133 -0.29 -17.61 -0.59
N MET A 134 -0.61 -17.61 -1.89
CA MET A 134 -1.42 -18.65 -2.52
C MET A 134 -1.04 -18.81 -4.00
N PRO A 135 -0.49 -19.96 -4.44
CA PRO A 135 -0.05 -20.13 -5.83
C PRO A 135 -1.20 -20.04 -6.86
N ARG A 136 -2.45 -20.34 -6.45
CA ARG A 136 -3.62 -20.30 -7.33
C ARG A 136 -3.96 -18.87 -7.73
N LYS A 137 -4.02 -18.59 -9.04
CA LYS A 137 -4.45 -17.29 -9.58
C LYS A 137 -5.92 -16.99 -9.29
N SER A 138 -6.22 -15.70 -9.11
CA SER A 138 -7.58 -15.15 -9.09
C SER A 138 -8.31 -15.34 -10.42
N GLU A 139 -9.62 -15.25 -10.35
CA GLU A 139 -10.50 -15.29 -11.52
C GLU A 139 -10.54 -13.92 -12.22
N LYS A 140 -10.92 -13.93 -13.50
CA LYS A 140 -11.08 -12.72 -14.32
C LYS A 140 -12.56 -12.40 -14.58
N LYS A 141 -13.43 -12.69 -13.60
CA LYS A 141 -14.88 -12.46 -13.66
C LYS A 141 -15.23 -10.96 -13.55
N VAL A 142 -16.52 -10.65 -13.36
CA VAL A 142 -17.04 -9.29 -13.13
C VAL A 142 -16.10 -8.51 -12.21
N PRO A 143 -15.68 -7.29 -12.61
CA PRO A 143 -14.85 -6.46 -11.76
C PRO A 143 -15.58 -6.20 -10.44
N GLY A 144 -14.84 -6.15 -9.35
CA GLY A 144 -15.38 -5.67 -8.07
C GLY A 144 -15.74 -4.17 -8.13
N GLU A 145 -15.59 -3.48 -7.00
CA GLU A 145 -15.86 -2.05 -6.89
C GLU A 145 -14.54 -1.28 -6.66
N GLN A 146 -14.46 -0.04 -7.14
CA GLN A 146 -13.31 0.84 -6.94
C GLN A 146 -13.75 2.17 -6.34
N GLY A 147 -12.90 2.79 -5.53
CA GLY A 147 -13.20 4.07 -4.88
C GLY A 147 -14.27 3.98 -3.79
N VAL A 148 -14.81 2.78 -3.52
CA VAL A 148 -15.75 2.55 -2.42
C VAL A 148 -14.98 2.37 -1.11
N PRO A 149 -15.56 2.76 0.05
CA PRO A 149 -14.96 2.44 1.33
C PRO A 149 -14.80 0.93 1.51
N VAL A 150 -13.65 0.51 2.05
CA VAL A 150 -13.35 -0.89 2.35
C VAL A 150 -13.07 -1.07 3.84
N GLU A 151 -13.39 -2.25 4.37
CA GLU A 151 -13.37 -2.47 5.83
C GLU A 151 -12.66 -3.78 6.18
N PHE A 152 -11.55 -3.67 6.88
CA PHE A 152 -10.78 -4.80 7.41
C PHE A 152 -9.79 -4.30 8.46
N GLY A 153 -9.28 -5.21 9.30
CA GLY A 153 -8.30 -4.81 10.33
C GLY A 153 -8.85 -3.82 11.34
N GLY A 154 -10.15 -3.92 11.65
CA GLY A 154 -10.84 -3.03 12.59
C GLY A 154 -11.11 -1.62 12.04
N LEU A 155 -10.68 -1.30 10.81
CA LEU A 155 -10.78 0.04 10.24
C LEU A 155 -11.60 0.07 8.95
N ARG A 156 -12.13 1.26 8.67
CA ARG A 156 -12.77 1.59 7.39
C ARG A 156 -11.89 2.56 6.61
N PHE A 157 -11.27 2.06 5.54
CA PHE A 157 -10.46 2.85 4.62
C PHE A 157 -11.34 3.54 3.58
N LYS A 158 -11.00 4.77 3.25
CA LYS A 158 -11.64 5.58 2.21
C LYS A 158 -10.59 6.09 1.22
N ALA A 159 -10.95 6.17 -0.05
CA ALA A 159 -10.10 6.84 -1.03
C ALA A 159 -9.86 8.29 -0.62
N GLY A 160 -8.61 8.76 -0.75
CA GLY A 160 -8.20 10.11 -0.34
C GLY A 160 -7.52 10.19 1.02
N GLN A 161 -7.74 9.22 1.92
CA GLN A 161 -7.00 9.11 3.19
C GLN A 161 -5.51 8.86 2.95
N PHE A 162 -4.70 8.86 4.01
CA PHE A 162 -3.28 8.55 3.95
C PHE A 162 -2.97 7.31 4.77
N VAL A 163 -2.09 6.47 4.24
CA VAL A 163 -1.57 5.29 4.95
C VAL A 163 -0.08 5.42 5.14
N TYR A 164 0.37 4.94 6.30
CA TYR A 164 1.76 4.82 6.69
C TYR A 164 1.96 3.38 7.15
N ALA A 165 2.90 2.68 6.55
CA ALA A 165 3.11 1.27 6.78
C ALA A 165 4.60 1.02 6.98
N ASP A 166 4.93 0.22 7.99
CA ASP A 166 6.29 -0.23 8.28
C ASP A 166 6.25 -1.64 8.89
N GLU A 167 7.35 -2.11 9.45
CA GLU A 167 7.47 -3.43 10.05
C GLU A 167 6.51 -3.67 11.23
N ASP A 168 6.14 -2.62 11.96
CA ASP A 168 5.32 -2.71 13.16
C ASP A 168 3.82 -2.73 12.84
N GLY A 169 3.40 -1.96 11.82
CA GLY A 169 1.98 -1.90 11.50
C GLY A 169 1.59 -1.01 10.33
N ILE A 170 0.31 -0.64 10.34
CA ILE A 170 -0.29 0.27 9.37
C ILE A 170 -1.12 1.29 10.14
N VAL A 171 -0.81 2.57 9.93
CA VAL A 171 -1.52 3.73 10.47
C VAL A 171 -2.26 4.43 9.33
N VAL A 172 -3.46 4.93 9.63
CA VAL A 172 -4.33 5.64 8.70
C VAL A 172 -4.67 7.01 9.28
N SER A 173 -4.60 8.05 8.45
CA SER A 173 -5.05 9.40 8.80
C SER A 173 -5.96 9.96 7.70
N ASP A 174 -6.83 10.89 8.06
CA ASP A 174 -7.69 11.59 7.08
C ASP A 174 -6.90 12.64 6.28
N GLU A 175 -5.89 13.25 6.90
CA GLU A 175 -5.03 14.29 6.31
C GLU A 175 -3.55 13.87 6.33
N PRO A 176 -2.69 14.42 5.46
CA PRO A 176 -1.27 14.06 5.44
C PRO A 176 -0.57 14.58 6.71
N LEU A 177 0.03 13.66 7.46
CA LEU A 177 0.76 13.95 8.68
C LEU A 177 2.11 14.61 8.40
N ARG A 178 2.52 15.51 9.30
CA ARG A 178 3.85 16.13 9.28
C ARG A 178 4.71 15.48 10.34
N VAL A 179 5.28 14.33 10.01
CA VAL A 179 6.16 13.59 10.93
C VAL A 179 7.59 13.69 10.41
N PRO A 180 8.56 14.10 11.23
CA PRO A 180 9.98 14.06 10.87
C PRO A 180 10.37 12.63 10.44
N ARG A 181 11.12 12.50 9.34
CA ARG A 181 11.45 11.20 8.75
C ARG A 181 12.55 10.42 9.50
N ASP A 182 13.21 11.06 10.46
CA ASP A 182 14.28 10.48 11.27
C ASP A 182 14.32 11.14 12.65
N ARG A 183 13.82 10.45 13.67
CA ARG A 183 14.02 10.79 15.09
C ARG A 183 15.19 10.05 15.73
N SER A 184 15.70 9.02 15.05
CA SER A 184 16.80 8.15 15.48
C SER A 184 18.18 8.82 15.47
N ALA A 185 18.29 10.05 14.97
CA ALA A 185 19.51 10.85 14.99
C ALA A 185 19.61 11.84 16.19
N LEU A 186 18.73 11.74 17.19
CA LEU A 186 18.78 12.53 18.43
C LEU A 186 19.45 11.77 19.58
#